data_AF-A0A367RWE1-F1
#
_entry.id   AF-A0A367RWE1-F1
#
_cell.length_a   1.000
_cell.length_b   1.000
_cell.length_c   1.000
_cell.angle_alpha   90.00
_cell.angle_beta   90.00
_cell.angle_gamma   90.00
#
_symmetry.space_group_name_H-M   'P 1'
#
loop_
_entity.id
_entity.type
_entity.pdbx_description
1 polymer ?
#
loop_
_entity_poly.entity_id
_entity_poly.type
_entity_poly.pdbx_seq_one_letter_code
_entity_poly.pdbx_strand_id
1 'polypeptide(L)'
;MSKELKNKVDSIRRTIKNKGIEVTSAQIENRILELCPDYADDWCPDIRTEVIKSLVNELQPTELASVNTGNSNASDLRKDDTELVSDATLEVHPNAHSEESETITQQARQNDNNHTLALQEKSELVASTAYNMGIVLDIQEVENIAENINYSAESLDEAIDDIQSAITQFIEHKAAINTKKITSMVNEVTEYAEAKFNENSQQLTDGLRTINKRIIQQNTDFKSSIRTALKAFAVPLIKAE
;
A
#
# COMPACT_ATOMS: atom_id res chain seq x y z
N MET A 1 -20.00 -15.27 -22.27
CA MET A 1 -19.83 -16.12 -21.07
C MET A 1 -20.50 -17.46 -21.28
N SER A 2 -19.74 -18.56 -21.24
CA SER A 2 -20.30 -19.93 -21.28
C SER A 2 -21.12 -20.23 -20.03
N LYS A 3 -22.12 -21.12 -20.14
CA LYS A 3 -22.95 -21.58 -19.01
C LYS A 3 -22.10 -22.21 -17.90
N GLU A 4 -21.00 -22.85 -18.26
CA GLU A 4 -20.08 -23.48 -17.31
C GLU A 4 -19.24 -22.45 -16.54
N LEU A 5 -18.72 -21.42 -17.24
CA LEU A 5 -17.99 -20.32 -16.61
C LEU A 5 -18.86 -19.59 -15.59
N LYS A 6 -20.13 -19.34 -15.96
CA LYS A 6 -21.10 -18.70 -15.07
C LYS A 6 -21.33 -19.49 -13.78
N ASN A 7 -21.45 -20.82 -13.88
CA ASN A 7 -21.61 -21.69 -12.72
C ASN A 7 -20.39 -21.66 -11.79
N LYS A 8 -19.17 -21.65 -12.37
CA LYS A 8 -17.91 -21.57 -11.63
C LYS A 8 -17.78 -20.22 -10.91
N VAL A 9 -18.08 -19.13 -11.61
CA VAL A 9 -18.11 -17.77 -11.08
C VAL A 9 -19.11 -17.64 -9.93
N ASP A 10 -20.33 -18.16 -10.07
CA ASP A 10 -21.35 -18.08 -9.01
C ASP A 10 -20.99 -18.95 -7.79
N SER A 11 -20.34 -20.09 -8.00
CA SER A 11 -19.82 -20.95 -6.93
C SER A 11 -18.74 -20.24 -6.11
N ILE A 12 -17.77 -19.60 -6.79
CA ILE A 12 -16.73 -18.79 -6.15
C ILE A 12 -17.33 -17.58 -5.43
N ARG A 13 -18.28 -16.87 -6.07
CA ARG A 13 -18.94 -15.71 -5.45
C ARG A 13 -19.63 -16.07 -4.15
N ARG A 14 -20.33 -17.22 -4.08
CA ARG A 14 -20.93 -17.70 -2.82
C ARG A 14 -19.87 -17.98 -1.76
N THR A 15 -18.77 -18.65 -2.13
CA THR A 15 -17.69 -18.96 -1.17
C THR A 15 -17.04 -17.69 -0.61
N ILE A 16 -16.81 -16.67 -1.44
CA ILE A 16 -16.21 -15.41 -1.00
C ILE A 16 -17.21 -14.55 -0.22
N LYS A 17 -18.48 -14.53 -0.64
CA LYS A 17 -19.56 -13.85 0.10
C LYS A 17 -19.76 -14.44 1.50
N ASN A 18 -19.60 -15.75 1.67
CA ASN A 18 -19.63 -16.40 2.98
C ASN A 18 -18.46 -15.97 3.89
N LYS A 19 -17.38 -15.42 3.32
CA LYS A 19 -16.26 -14.81 4.04
C LYS A 19 -16.46 -13.31 4.31
N GLY A 20 -17.63 -12.75 3.97
CA GLY A 20 -17.96 -11.33 4.22
C GLY A 20 -17.41 -10.36 3.18
N ILE A 21 -16.90 -10.86 2.04
CA ILE A 21 -16.26 -10.04 1.00
C ILE A 21 -17.20 -9.95 -0.21
N GLU A 22 -17.45 -8.74 -0.69
CA GLU A 22 -18.21 -8.50 -1.92
C GLU A 22 -17.29 -8.52 -3.13
N VAL A 23 -17.58 -9.41 -4.09
CA VAL A 23 -16.83 -9.53 -5.36
C VAL A 23 -17.79 -9.55 -6.53
N THR A 24 -17.48 -8.78 -7.56
CA THR A 24 -18.27 -8.74 -8.79
C THR A 24 -18.01 -9.98 -9.65
N SER A 25 -18.99 -10.34 -10.48
CA SER A 25 -18.86 -11.46 -11.44
C SER A 25 -17.70 -11.27 -12.40
N ALA A 26 -17.44 -10.02 -12.81
CA ALA A 26 -16.37 -9.66 -13.75
C ALA A 26 -14.98 -9.85 -13.14
N GLN A 27 -14.79 -9.49 -11.86
CA GLN A 27 -13.52 -9.73 -11.15
C GLN A 27 -13.20 -11.22 -11.05
N ILE A 28 -14.20 -12.05 -10.75
CA ILE A 28 -14.03 -13.51 -10.68
C ILE A 28 -13.76 -14.09 -12.06
N GLU A 29 -14.46 -13.63 -13.09
CA GLU A 29 -14.28 -14.08 -14.47
C GLU A 29 -12.87 -13.75 -14.99
N ASN A 30 -12.42 -12.51 -14.81
CA ASN A 30 -11.06 -12.09 -15.18
C ASN A 30 -10.01 -12.94 -14.46
N ARG A 31 -10.18 -13.18 -13.16
CA ARG A 31 -9.21 -13.96 -12.39
C ARG A 31 -9.17 -15.44 -12.77
N ILE A 32 -10.30 -16.01 -13.16
CA ILE A 32 -10.35 -17.37 -13.73
C ILE A 32 -9.60 -17.42 -15.06
N LEU A 33 -9.84 -16.45 -15.95
CA LEU A 33 -9.22 -16.45 -17.28
C LEU A 33 -7.71 -16.13 -17.25
N GLU A 34 -7.25 -15.37 -16.25
CA GLU A 34 -5.82 -15.15 -16.00
C GLU A 34 -5.09 -16.41 -15.54
N LEU A 35 -5.69 -17.16 -14.60
CA LEU A 35 -5.08 -18.37 -14.04
C LEU A 35 -5.33 -19.62 -14.89
N CYS A 36 -6.37 -19.60 -15.72
CA CYS A 36 -6.79 -20.71 -16.55
C CYS A 36 -7.46 -20.17 -17.84
N PRO A 37 -6.65 -19.81 -18.85
CA PRO A 37 -7.16 -19.31 -20.13
C PRO A 37 -8.11 -20.30 -20.82
N ASP A 38 -7.87 -21.61 -20.62
CA ASP A 38 -8.72 -22.71 -21.10
C ASP A 38 -9.48 -23.40 -19.95
N TYR A 39 -10.34 -22.63 -19.26
CA TYR A 39 -11.13 -23.09 -18.11
C TYR A 39 -12.11 -24.24 -18.40
N ALA A 40 -12.30 -24.60 -19.67
CA ALA A 40 -13.16 -25.71 -20.08
C ALA A 40 -12.47 -27.05 -19.82
N ASP A 41 -11.20 -27.16 -20.19
CA ASP A 41 -10.45 -28.42 -20.15
C ASP A 41 -9.55 -28.54 -18.91
N ASP A 42 -9.01 -27.44 -18.41
CA ASP A 42 -7.97 -27.46 -17.36
C ASP A 42 -8.48 -27.16 -15.94
N TRP A 43 -9.80 -27.03 -15.76
CA TRP A 43 -10.35 -26.63 -14.47
C TRP A 43 -10.24 -27.72 -13.38
N CYS A 44 -9.45 -27.43 -12.35
CA CYS A 44 -9.30 -28.28 -11.18
C CYS A 44 -9.65 -27.55 -9.86
N PRO A 45 -9.83 -28.30 -8.75
CA PRO A 45 -10.07 -27.72 -7.42
C PRO A 45 -8.95 -26.79 -6.92
N ASP A 46 -7.71 -27.00 -7.38
CA ASP A 46 -6.57 -26.18 -6.97
C ASP A 46 -6.64 -24.79 -7.59
N ILE A 47 -6.98 -24.70 -8.89
CA ILE A 47 -7.24 -23.41 -9.58
C ILE A 47 -8.39 -22.68 -8.90
N ARG A 48 -9.47 -23.38 -8.53
CA ARG A 48 -10.57 -22.76 -7.78
C ARG A 48 -10.09 -22.17 -6.45
N THR A 49 -9.26 -22.91 -5.71
CA THR A 49 -8.73 -22.49 -4.42
C THR A 49 -7.81 -21.30 -4.56
N GLU A 50 -6.99 -21.27 -5.61
CA GLU A 50 -6.06 -20.19 -5.91
C GLU A 50 -6.79 -18.90 -6.33
N VAL A 51 -7.83 -19.02 -7.16
CA VAL A 51 -8.72 -17.88 -7.49
C VAL A 51 -9.35 -17.31 -6.21
N ILE A 52 -9.83 -18.15 -5.29
CA ILE A 52 -10.42 -17.70 -4.03
C ILE A 52 -9.36 -17.03 -3.14
N LYS A 53 -8.18 -17.64 -2.95
CA LYS A 53 -7.09 -17.07 -2.14
C LYS A 53 -6.66 -15.70 -2.68
N SER A 54 -6.43 -15.62 -3.98
CA SER A 54 -6.02 -14.38 -4.63
C SER A 54 -7.07 -13.28 -4.44
N LEU A 55 -8.35 -13.57 -4.66
CA LEU A 55 -9.42 -12.57 -4.52
C LEU A 55 -9.63 -12.14 -3.06
N VAL A 56 -9.43 -13.06 -2.11
CA VAL A 56 -9.52 -12.74 -0.67
C VAL A 56 -8.35 -11.88 -0.22
N ASN A 57 -7.12 -12.19 -0.65
CA ASN A 57 -5.93 -11.41 -0.30
C ASN A 57 -5.95 -10.01 -0.92
N GLU A 58 -6.52 -9.87 -2.11
CA GLU A 58 -6.64 -8.58 -2.80
C GLU A 58 -7.70 -7.67 -2.15
N LEU A 59 -8.78 -8.24 -1.61
CA LEU A 59 -9.92 -7.49 -1.07
C LEU A 59 -9.95 -7.38 0.46
N GLN A 60 -9.15 -8.17 1.17
CA GLN A 60 -8.84 -7.98 2.58
C GLN A 60 -7.32 -7.92 2.77
N PRO A 61 -6.72 -6.71 2.81
CA PRO A 61 -5.38 -6.60 3.38
C PRO A 61 -5.50 -7.07 4.84
N THR A 62 -4.79 -8.16 5.14
CA THR A 62 -4.82 -8.82 6.44
C THR A 62 -4.50 -7.80 7.54
N GLU A 63 -5.43 -7.56 8.46
CA GLU A 63 -5.16 -6.86 9.71
C GLU A 63 -4.06 -7.63 10.44
N LEU A 64 -2.89 -7.00 10.55
CA LEU A 64 -1.75 -7.52 11.29
C LEU A 64 -2.17 -7.78 12.75
N ALA A 65 -1.93 -8.99 13.20
CA ALA A 65 -2.14 -9.43 14.56
C ALA A 65 -1.45 -8.48 15.56
N SER A 66 -2.22 -8.02 16.55
CA SER A 66 -1.69 -7.40 17.77
C SER A 66 -0.71 -8.34 18.45
N VAL A 67 0.58 -7.98 18.47
CA VAL A 67 1.55 -8.57 19.40
C VAL A 67 1.61 -7.67 20.62
N ASN A 68 1.23 -8.27 21.74
CA ASN A 68 1.28 -7.72 23.09
C ASN A 68 2.64 -7.10 23.41
N THR A 69 2.60 -5.85 23.85
CA THR A 69 3.69 -5.11 24.49
C THR A 69 4.12 -5.82 25.78
N GLY A 70 5.27 -6.50 25.72
CA GLY A 70 5.97 -7.11 26.87
C GLY A 70 7.31 -6.40 27.10
N ASN A 71 7.28 -5.44 28.01
CA ASN A 71 8.35 -4.61 28.56
C ASN A 71 9.67 -5.35 28.88
N SER A 72 10.85 -4.82 28.45
CA SER A 72 12.14 -4.84 29.20
C SER A 72 13.25 -4.00 28.54
N ASN A 73 13.50 -2.83 29.13
CA ASN A 73 14.77 -2.13 29.43
C ASN A 73 16.03 -2.27 28.53
N ALA A 74 16.37 -1.15 27.89
CA ALA A 74 17.55 -0.27 28.09
C ALA A 74 19.00 -0.80 27.99
N SER A 75 19.88 0.17 27.65
CA SER A 75 21.36 0.23 27.67
C SER A 75 22.05 -0.27 26.39
N ASP A 76 23.10 0.36 25.83
CA ASP A 76 23.83 1.60 26.09
C ASP A 76 24.78 1.82 24.90
N LEU A 77 25.15 3.08 24.66
CA LEU A 77 26.05 3.53 23.60
C LEU A 77 27.49 3.03 23.83
N ARG A 78 28.19 2.65 22.76
CA ARG A 78 29.64 2.94 22.64
C ARG A 78 30.04 3.29 21.20
N LYS A 79 30.57 4.51 21.09
CA LYS A 79 31.45 4.99 20.02
C LYS A 79 32.79 4.27 20.13
N ASP A 80 33.45 4.01 19.01
CA ASP A 80 34.87 4.30 18.91
C ASP A 80 35.28 4.59 17.46
N ASP A 81 36.06 5.66 17.33
CA ASP A 81 36.68 6.18 16.13
C ASP A 81 37.91 5.33 15.77
N THR A 82 38.20 5.08 14.48
CA THR A 82 39.58 5.22 13.95
C THR A 82 39.65 5.24 12.41
N GLU A 83 39.93 6.44 11.93
CA GLU A 83 40.93 6.84 10.92
C GLU A 83 41.21 6.03 9.64
N LEU A 84 41.00 6.76 8.54
CA LEU A 84 41.63 6.69 7.23
C LEU A 84 43.16 6.59 7.30
N VAL A 85 43.74 5.70 6.48
CA VAL A 85 45.04 5.93 5.84
C VAL A 85 45.07 5.36 4.43
N SER A 86 45.36 6.27 3.52
CA SER A 86 45.80 6.08 2.14
C SER A 86 47.18 5.42 2.05
N ASP A 87 47.41 4.53 1.10
CA ASP A 87 48.60 4.63 0.24
C ASP A 87 48.43 3.84 -1.07
N ALA A 88 48.92 4.42 -2.14
CA ALA A 88 48.93 3.88 -3.48
C ALA A 88 50.33 3.34 -3.80
N THR A 89 50.42 2.20 -4.46
CA THR A 89 51.58 1.96 -5.34
C THR A 89 51.24 0.97 -6.45
N LEU A 90 51.18 1.53 -7.65
CA LEU A 90 51.26 0.85 -8.94
C LEU A 90 52.71 0.39 -9.16
N GLU A 91 52.92 -0.88 -9.48
CA GLU A 91 54.06 -1.30 -10.29
C GLU A 91 53.59 -2.14 -11.48
N VAL A 92 53.70 -1.51 -12.64
CA VAL A 92 53.61 -2.06 -13.98
C VAL A 92 54.97 -2.66 -14.31
N HIS A 93 55.05 -3.81 -15.00
CA HIS A 93 55.94 -3.97 -16.17
C HIS A 93 55.52 -5.21 -17.00
N PRO A 94 55.81 -5.22 -18.31
CA PRO A 94 54.96 -5.76 -19.37
C PRO A 94 55.43 -7.13 -19.89
N ASN A 95 54.56 -7.82 -20.62
CA ASN A 95 55.04 -8.58 -21.77
C ASN A 95 53.98 -8.68 -22.87
N ALA A 96 54.38 -8.33 -24.08
CA ALA A 96 53.57 -8.35 -25.28
C ALA A 96 53.81 -9.66 -26.04
N HIS A 97 52.75 -10.42 -26.33
CA HIS A 97 52.62 -11.13 -27.60
C HIS A 97 51.16 -11.43 -27.89
N SER A 98 50.72 -10.94 -29.05
CA SER A 98 49.39 -11.16 -29.61
C SER A 98 49.53 -12.25 -30.66
N GLU A 99 48.85 -13.37 -30.47
CA GLU A 99 48.46 -14.28 -31.54
C GLU A 99 46.99 -14.62 -31.37
N GLU A 100 46.25 -14.48 -32.47
CA GLU A 100 44.81 -14.64 -32.60
C GLU A 100 44.34 -16.06 -32.23
N SER A 101 43.18 -16.16 -31.59
CA SER A 101 41.94 -16.62 -32.24
C SER A 101 41.04 -17.40 -31.26
N GLU A 102 39.77 -16.97 -31.19
CA GLU A 102 38.60 -17.77 -30.78
C GLU A 102 38.54 -18.30 -29.34
N THR A 103 38.41 -17.43 -28.32
CA THR A 103 37.87 -17.89 -27.00
C THR A 103 37.17 -16.80 -26.16
N ILE A 104 36.63 -15.73 -26.76
CA ILE A 104 36.03 -14.63 -25.98
C ILE A 104 34.49 -14.71 -25.91
N THR A 105 33.84 -15.55 -26.72
CA THR A 105 32.36 -15.63 -26.75
C THR A 105 31.75 -16.65 -25.77
N GLN A 106 32.57 -17.45 -25.05
CA GLN A 106 32.07 -18.43 -24.06
C GLN A 106 32.15 -17.96 -22.60
N GLN A 107 33.06 -17.04 -22.25
CA GLN A 107 33.19 -16.55 -20.87
C GLN A 107 32.07 -15.60 -20.44
N ALA A 108 31.51 -14.78 -21.35
CA ALA A 108 30.36 -13.92 -21.03
C ALA A 108 29.09 -14.72 -20.73
N ARG A 109 28.84 -15.82 -21.47
CA ARG A 109 27.68 -16.69 -21.23
C ARG A 109 27.80 -17.55 -19.97
N GLN A 110 29.02 -17.92 -19.58
CA GLN A 110 29.25 -18.65 -18.33
C GLN A 110 29.09 -17.74 -17.10
N ASN A 111 29.47 -16.47 -17.18
CA ASN A 111 29.30 -15.53 -16.07
C ASN A 111 27.83 -15.19 -15.79
N ASP A 112 27.01 -14.97 -16.83
CA ASP A 112 25.58 -14.71 -16.66
C ASP A 112 24.83 -15.92 -16.09
N ASN A 113 25.18 -17.13 -16.56
CA ASN A 113 24.58 -18.37 -16.04
C ASN A 113 25.01 -18.64 -14.59
N ASN A 114 26.26 -18.37 -14.23
CA ASN A 114 26.75 -18.54 -12.85
C ASN A 114 26.12 -17.50 -11.91
N HIS A 115 25.93 -16.27 -12.34
CA HIS A 115 25.25 -15.23 -11.55
C HIS A 115 23.76 -15.55 -11.36
N THR A 116 23.08 -16.02 -12.40
CA THR A 116 21.65 -16.38 -12.34
C THR A 116 21.42 -17.61 -11.46
N LEU A 117 22.30 -18.61 -11.54
CA LEU A 117 22.23 -19.81 -10.69
C LEU A 117 22.55 -19.46 -9.22
N ALA A 118 23.56 -18.63 -8.98
CA ALA A 118 23.90 -18.16 -7.63
C ALA A 118 22.78 -17.31 -7.02
N LEU A 119 22.08 -16.49 -7.81
CA LEU A 119 20.93 -15.72 -7.34
C LEU A 119 19.75 -16.64 -7.00
N GLN A 120 19.51 -17.68 -7.79
CA GLN A 120 18.44 -18.65 -7.54
C GLN A 120 18.67 -19.43 -6.24
N GLU A 121 19.89 -19.88 -5.98
CA GLU A 121 20.27 -20.55 -4.73
C GLU A 121 20.13 -19.62 -3.52
N LYS A 122 20.51 -18.34 -3.66
CA LYS A 122 20.31 -17.32 -2.62
C LYS A 122 18.83 -17.07 -2.34
N SER A 123 18.01 -16.94 -3.38
CA SER A 123 16.56 -16.74 -3.24
C SER A 123 15.88 -17.93 -2.54
N GLU A 124 16.29 -19.16 -2.82
CA GLU A 124 15.77 -20.34 -2.14
C GLU A 124 16.19 -20.39 -0.65
N LEU A 125 17.42 -19.96 -0.35
CA LEU A 125 17.91 -19.88 1.03
C LEU A 125 17.20 -18.76 1.83
N VAL A 126 16.92 -17.63 1.19
CA VAL A 126 16.11 -16.55 1.77
C VAL A 126 14.68 -17.01 2.02
N ALA A 127 14.04 -17.65 1.04
CA ALA A 127 12.67 -18.15 1.16
C ALA A 127 12.52 -19.20 2.27
N SER A 128 13.44 -20.16 2.33
CA SER A 128 13.43 -21.20 3.37
C SER A 128 13.71 -20.63 4.76
N THR A 129 14.64 -19.68 4.88
CA THR A 129 14.92 -19.00 6.16
C THR A 129 13.73 -18.15 6.61
N ALA A 130 13.12 -17.37 5.72
CA ALA A 130 11.91 -16.60 6.01
C ALA A 130 10.76 -17.51 6.47
N TYR A 131 10.55 -18.64 5.79
CA TYR A 131 9.55 -19.64 6.16
C TYR A 131 9.80 -20.19 7.57
N ASN A 132 11.06 -20.50 7.90
CA ASN A 132 11.45 -20.98 9.24
C ASN A 132 11.27 -19.92 10.33
N MET A 133 11.36 -18.63 9.98
CA MET A 133 11.03 -17.51 10.86
C MET A 133 9.52 -17.23 10.97
N GLY A 134 8.68 -17.97 10.23
CA GLY A 134 7.24 -17.73 10.16
C GLY A 134 6.85 -16.48 9.36
N ILE A 135 7.76 -15.98 8.53
CA ILE A 135 7.59 -14.79 7.70
C ILE A 135 7.19 -15.24 6.29
N VAL A 136 6.09 -14.70 5.79
CA VAL A 136 5.63 -14.92 4.42
C VAL A 136 6.13 -13.76 3.57
N LEU A 137 7.10 -14.04 2.71
CA LEU A 137 7.62 -13.10 1.72
C LEU A 137 7.04 -13.44 0.33
N ASP A 138 6.80 -12.42 -0.48
CA ASP A 138 6.48 -12.60 -1.89
C ASP A 138 7.76 -12.86 -2.72
N ILE A 139 7.58 -13.32 -3.97
CA ILE A 139 8.69 -13.71 -4.85
C ILE A 139 9.63 -12.53 -5.11
N GLN A 140 9.09 -11.32 -5.27
CA GLN A 140 9.90 -10.12 -5.51
C GLN A 140 10.66 -9.69 -4.26
N GLU A 141 10.09 -9.85 -3.07
CA GLU A 141 10.75 -9.58 -1.80
C GLU A 141 11.92 -10.52 -1.56
N VAL A 142 11.72 -11.81 -1.84
CA VAL A 142 12.79 -12.81 -1.77
C VAL A 142 13.92 -12.46 -2.72
N GLU A 143 13.61 -12.10 -3.98
CA GLU A 143 14.60 -11.67 -4.98
C GLU A 143 15.34 -10.40 -4.53
N ASN A 144 14.62 -9.38 -4.08
CA ASN A 144 15.22 -8.13 -3.61
C ASN A 144 16.15 -8.34 -2.41
N ILE A 145 15.78 -9.21 -1.47
CA ILE A 145 16.64 -9.55 -0.34
C ILE A 145 17.85 -10.34 -0.85
N ALA A 146 17.66 -11.35 -1.70
CA ALA A 146 18.73 -12.17 -2.24
C ALA A 146 19.77 -11.39 -3.08
N GLU A 147 19.33 -10.37 -3.83
CA GLU A 147 20.20 -9.48 -4.60
C GLU A 147 21.09 -8.59 -3.71
N ASN A 148 20.58 -8.20 -2.53
CA ASN A 148 21.26 -7.27 -1.63
C ASN A 148 22.04 -7.96 -0.51
N ILE A 149 21.95 -9.29 -0.38
CA ILE A 149 22.79 -10.05 0.55
C ILE A 149 24.16 -10.31 -0.08
N ASN A 150 25.17 -9.65 0.49
CA ASN A 150 26.57 -9.87 0.17
C ASN A 150 27.15 -11.00 1.03
N TYR A 151 26.80 -12.25 0.68
CA TYR A 151 27.36 -13.44 1.32
C TYR A 151 28.89 -13.49 1.18
N SER A 152 29.59 -13.27 2.28
CA SER A 152 31.05 -13.54 2.40
C SER A 152 31.34 -14.57 3.49
N ALA A 153 30.32 -15.34 3.90
CA ALA A 153 30.36 -16.28 5.00
C ALA A 153 31.24 -17.50 4.67
N GLU A 154 32.07 -17.90 5.63
CA GLU A 154 32.92 -19.10 5.50
C GLU A 154 32.14 -20.39 5.84
N SER A 155 30.94 -20.27 6.43
CA SER A 155 30.07 -21.37 6.82
C SER A 155 28.59 -21.13 6.49
N LEU A 156 27.82 -22.21 6.36
CA LEU A 156 26.38 -22.14 6.11
C LEU A 156 25.61 -21.49 7.27
N ASP A 157 26.06 -21.70 8.52
CA ASP A 157 25.40 -21.12 9.70
C ASP A 157 25.56 -19.60 9.72
N GLU A 158 26.74 -19.09 9.40
CA GLU A 158 27.01 -17.66 9.24
C GLU A 158 26.19 -17.05 8.08
N ALA A 159 26.04 -17.79 6.97
CA ALA A 159 25.18 -17.37 5.87
C ALA A 159 23.69 -17.29 6.28
N ILE A 160 23.21 -18.21 7.11
CA ILE A 160 21.83 -18.19 7.62
C ILE A 160 21.64 -16.99 8.56
N ASP A 161 22.61 -16.68 9.42
CA ASP A 161 22.55 -15.52 10.31
C ASP A 161 22.52 -14.19 9.51
N ASP A 162 23.33 -14.07 8.46
CA ASP A 162 23.32 -12.93 7.55
C ASP A 162 21.96 -12.75 6.85
N ILE A 163 21.34 -13.86 6.42
CA ILE A 163 19.99 -13.85 5.83
C ILE A 163 18.95 -13.41 6.83
N GLN A 164 18.98 -13.96 8.05
CA GLN A 164 18.03 -13.59 9.09
C GLN A 164 18.12 -12.09 9.39
N SER A 165 19.35 -11.56 9.45
CA SER A 165 19.61 -10.13 9.62
C SER A 165 19.03 -9.32 8.45
N ALA A 166 19.28 -9.72 7.21
CA ALA A 166 18.77 -9.04 6.03
C ALA A 166 17.23 -9.06 5.93
N ILE A 167 16.59 -10.20 6.23
CA ILE A 167 15.14 -10.34 6.29
C ILE A 167 14.57 -9.41 7.37
N THR A 168 15.17 -9.40 8.56
CA THR A 168 14.72 -8.55 9.68
C THR A 168 14.82 -7.07 9.31
N GLN A 169 15.96 -6.64 8.77
CA GLN A 169 16.15 -5.25 8.33
C GLN A 169 15.16 -4.85 7.22
N PHE A 170 14.90 -5.75 6.27
CA PHE A 170 13.93 -5.51 5.20
C PHE A 170 12.52 -5.31 5.76
N ILE A 171 12.10 -6.14 6.72
CA ILE A 171 10.79 -6.02 7.36
C ILE A 171 10.69 -4.73 8.18
N GLU A 172 11.72 -4.39 8.96
CA GLU A 172 11.75 -3.13 9.71
C GLU A 172 11.63 -1.92 8.79
N HIS A 173 12.36 -1.91 7.67
CA HIS A 173 12.28 -0.88 6.66
C HIS A 173 10.86 -0.78 6.06
N LYS A 174 10.27 -1.92 5.68
CA LYS A 174 8.90 -1.96 5.13
C LYS A 174 7.87 -1.49 6.16
N ALA A 175 8.01 -1.89 7.42
CA ALA A 175 7.17 -1.45 8.51
C ALA A 175 7.29 0.07 8.73
N ALA A 176 8.49 0.64 8.64
CA ALA A 176 8.72 2.07 8.75
C ALA A 176 8.08 2.85 7.59
N ILE A 177 8.19 2.37 6.34
CA ILE A 177 7.52 2.96 5.18
C ILE A 177 6.00 2.93 5.36
N ASN A 178 5.45 1.78 5.75
CA ASN A 178 4.01 1.62 5.95
C ASN A 178 3.51 2.54 7.07
N THR A 179 4.24 2.65 8.17
CA THR A 179 3.93 3.58 9.27
C THR A 179 3.88 5.01 8.77
N LYS A 180 4.90 5.46 8.01
CA LYS A 180 4.92 6.81 7.42
C LYS A 180 3.72 7.05 6.50
N LYS A 181 3.36 6.08 5.66
CA LYS A 181 2.22 6.17 4.75
C LYS A 181 0.89 6.27 5.49
N ILE A 182 0.71 5.47 6.55
CA ILE A 182 -0.46 5.53 7.42
C ILE A 182 -0.54 6.90 8.10
N THR A 183 0.56 7.40 8.66
CA THR A 183 0.60 8.74 9.27
C THR A 183 0.22 9.84 8.28
N SER A 184 0.75 9.80 7.04
CA SER A 184 0.37 10.76 5.99
C SER A 184 -1.12 10.74 5.71
N MET A 185 -1.68 9.55 5.51
CA MET A 185 -3.11 9.37 5.22
C MET A 185 -3.99 9.87 6.38
N VAL A 186 -3.62 9.59 7.62
CA VAL A 186 -4.33 10.09 8.80
C VAL A 186 -4.30 11.62 8.87
N ASN A 187 -3.16 12.23 8.54
CA ASN A 187 -3.05 13.69 8.51
C ASN A 187 -3.94 14.28 7.39
N GLU A 188 -3.90 13.73 6.18
CA GLU A 188 -4.73 14.17 5.06
C GLU A 188 -6.23 14.08 5.37
N VAL A 189 -6.67 12.98 5.99
CA VAL A 189 -8.08 12.79 6.40
C VAL A 189 -8.47 13.79 7.48
N THR A 190 -7.60 14.01 8.46
CA THR A 190 -7.83 14.99 9.54
C THR A 190 -7.96 16.40 8.97
N GLU A 191 -7.02 16.81 8.11
CA GLU A 191 -7.03 18.13 7.45
C GLU A 191 -8.30 18.32 6.60
N TYR A 192 -8.69 17.31 5.83
CA TYR A 192 -9.92 17.37 5.05
C TYR A 192 -11.17 17.49 5.94
N ALA A 193 -11.23 16.72 7.03
CA ALA A 193 -12.33 16.78 7.98
C ALA A 193 -12.43 18.15 8.65
N GLU A 194 -11.30 18.73 9.07
CA GLU A 194 -11.24 20.08 9.64
C GLU A 194 -11.67 21.15 8.62
N ALA A 195 -11.19 21.07 7.39
CA ALA A 195 -11.59 21.97 6.31
C ALA A 195 -13.10 21.92 6.08
N LYS A 196 -13.69 20.72 6.01
CA LYS A 196 -15.13 20.55 5.85
C LYS A 196 -15.94 20.99 7.05
N PHE A 197 -15.43 20.77 8.26
CA PHE A 197 -16.07 21.27 9.47
C PHE A 197 -16.11 22.81 9.48
N ASN A 198 -15.00 23.46 9.14
CA ASN A 198 -14.91 24.92 9.04
C ASN A 198 -15.82 25.47 7.94
N GLU A 199 -15.86 24.84 6.76
CA GLU A 199 -16.77 25.21 5.67
C GLU A 199 -18.24 25.12 6.13
N ASN A 200 -18.63 24.01 6.76
CA ASN A 200 -19.99 23.81 7.27
C ASN A 200 -20.36 24.85 8.35
N SER A 201 -19.42 25.13 9.27
CA SER A 201 -19.61 26.14 10.31
C SER A 201 -19.81 27.55 9.72
N GLN A 202 -19.04 27.87 8.67
CA GLN A 202 -19.18 29.14 7.95
C GLN A 202 -20.52 29.22 7.21
N GLN A 203 -20.91 28.17 6.48
CA GLN A 203 -22.20 28.10 5.80
C GLN A 203 -23.38 28.25 6.78
N LEU A 204 -23.30 27.61 7.95
CA LEU A 204 -24.31 27.74 9.01
C LEU A 204 -24.39 29.18 9.53
N THR A 205 -23.23 29.80 9.79
CA THR A 205 -23.15 31.18 10.26
C THR A 205 -23.75 32.15 9.25
N ASP A 206 -23.44 31.98 7.97
CA ASP A 206 -23.95 32.83 6.89
C ASP A 206 -25.45 32.60 6.64
N GLY A 207 -25.91 31.35 6.76
CA GLY A 207 -27.33 31.00 6.75
C GLY A 207 -28.11 31.70 7.87
N LEU A 208 -27.61 31.62 9.11
CA LEU A 208 -28.22 32.28 10.27
C LEU A 208 -28.25 33.80 10.14
N ARG A 209 -27.17 34.41 9.64
CA ARG A 209 -27.13 35.86 9.33
C ARG A 209 -28.17 36.24 8.28
N THR A 210 -28.32 35.42 7.24
CA THR A 210 -29.29 35.65 6.17
C THR A 210 -30.73 35.53 6.68
N ILE A 211 -31.03 34.52 7.51
CA ILE A 211 -32.34 34.36 8.15
C ILE A 211 -32.66 35.58 9.03
N ASN A 212 -31.71 36.02 9.85
CA ASN A 212 -31.90 37.20 10.70
C ASN A 212 -32.21 38.46 9.87
N LYS A 213 -31.42 38.73 8.83
CA LYS A 213 -31.70 39.82 7.88
C LYS A 213 -33.11 39.73 7.29
N ARG A 214 -33.53 38.52 6.88
CA ARG A 214 -34.87 38.30 6.31
C ARG A 214 -35.98 38.57 7.32
N ILE A 215 -35.82 38.15 8.57
CA ILE A 215 -36.79 38.41 9.66
C ILE A 215 -36.95 39.92 9.90
N ILE A 216 -35.83 40.66 9.95
CA ILE A 216 -35.86 42.12 10.12
C ILE A 216 -36.58 42.78 8.95
N GLN A 217 -36.27 42.37 7.72
CA GLN A 217 -36.91 42.90 6.52
C GLN A 217 -38.42 42.61 6.50
N GLN A 218 -38.82 41.36 6.74
CA GLN A 218 -40.24 40.97 6.80
C GLN A 218 -41.01 41.75 7.86
N ASN A 219 -40.42 42.01 9.03
CA ASN A 219 -41.05 42.79 10.08
C ASN A 219 -41.21 44.27 9.65
N THR A 220 -40.24 44.80 8.90
CA THR A 220 -40.32 46.14 8.31
C THR A 220 -41.42 46.23 7.26
N ASP A 221 -41.50 45.24 6.37
CA ASP A 221 -42.51 45.15 5.31
C ASP A 221 -43.92 44.97 5.87
N PHE A 222 -44.05 44.18 6.95
CA PHE A 222 -45.31 44.00 7.67
C PHE A 222 -45.78 45.30 8.31
N LYS A 223 -44.89 46.01 9.02
CA LYS A 223 -45.20 47.32 9.62
C LYS A 223 -45.57 48.35 8.57
N SER A 224 -44.90 48.36 7.41
CA SER A 224 -45.23 49.27 6.31
C SER A 224 -46.62 48.95 5.74
N SER A 225 -46.94 47.67 5.54
CA SER A 225 -48.23 47.20 5.05
C SER A 225 -49.37 47.57 6.01
N ILE A 226 -49.20 47.38 7.32
CA ILE A 226 -50.17 47.81 8.33
C ILE A 226 -50.39 49.32 8.28
N ARG A 227 -49.31 50.12 8.21
CA ARG A 227 -49.45 51.59 8.14
C ARG A 227 -50.20 52.02 6.89
N THR A 228 -49.94 51.39 5.75
CA THR A 228 -50.65 51.67 4.50
C THR A 228 -52.14 51.34 4.63
N ALA A 229 -52.48 50.18 5.19
CA ALA A 229 -53.87 49.81 5.45
C ALA A 229 -54.56 50.81 6.39
N LEU A 230 -53.92 51.17 7.51
CA LEU A 230 -54.45 52.14 8.46
C LEU A 230 -54.69 53.53 7.83
N LYS A 231 -53.80 53.98 6.93
CA LYS A 231 -53.99 55.22 6.17
C LYS A 231 -55.20 55.17 5.25
N ALA A 232 -55.49 54.02 4.64
CA ALA A 232 -56.67 53.86 3.78
C ALA A 232 -57.99 53.92 4.57
N PHE A 233 -57.96 53.58 5.86
CA PHE A 233 -59.11 53.69 6.77
C PHE A 233 -59.18 55.03 7.52
N ALA A 234 -58.22 55.93 7.33
CA ALA A 234 -58.26 57.24 7.98
C ALA A 234 -59.33 58.12 7.33
N VAL A 235 -60.43 58.35 8.06
CA VAL A 235 -61.52 59.26 7.64
C VAL A 235 -60.97 60.69 7.61
N PRO A 236 -61.22 61.49 6.55
CA PRO A 236 -60.80 62.89 6.52
C PRO A 236 -61.42 63.64 7.70
N LEU A 237 -60.61 64.39 8.46
CA LEU A 237 -61.15 65.33 9.44
C LEU A 237 -61.93 66.39 8.66
N ILE A 238 -63.25 66.27 8.67
CA ILE A 238 -64.15 67.34 8.24
C ILE A 238 -63.89 68.48 9.23
N LYS A 239 -63.23 69.56 8.78
CA LYS A 239 -63.20 70.80 9.55
C LYS A 239 -64.65 71.27 9.65
N ALA A 240 -65.19 71.27 10.87
CA ALA A 240 -66.46 71.92 11.14
C ALA A 240 -66.26 73.42 10.96
N GLU A 241 -66.81 73.96 9.87
CA GLU A 241 -67.11 75.39 9.70
C GLU A 241 -68.52 75.67 10.21
#